data_AF-Q93A56-F1
#
_entry.id   AF-Q93A56-F1
#
_cell.length_a   1.000
_cell.length_b   1.000
_cell.length_c   1.000
_cell.angle_alpha   90.00
_cell.angle_beta   90.00
_cell.angle_gamma   90.00
#
_symmetry.space_group_name_H-M   'P 1'
#
loop_
_entity.id
_entity.type
_entity.pdbx_description
1 polymer ?
#
loop_
_entity_poly.entity_id
_entity_poly.type
_entity_poly.pdbx_seq_one_letter_code
_entity_poly.pdbx_strand_id
1 'polypeptide(L)'
;MASYQATIQDKDDQTRFESFVQLEENYLRIVNQVLDAYRQRNYAEAERLIMEVLTPAWVEGRKHLNEVIEFNRASADSATSEVVSAVSTAKGSMVVSLLLAIVAAAICGLLLMRAITAPMQRIVHALDRLRSGDLSMRLSLDRKDEFGAIESGFNEMAEALANLVAQAQRSSVQVTTSVTEIAATSKQQKATATETAATTTEIGATSREIAATSRDLVRTMTEVTSAADQASSLAGSGQQGLARMEETMHQVMGAADLVNAKLGILNEKASNITQMVVTIVKVADQTNLLSLNAAIEAEKAGEYGRGFAVVATEVRRLADQTAVATYDIEQMVREIQSAVSAGVMGMDKFSEEVRRGMFEVQQVGEQLSQIIHQVQALAPRVLMVNEGMQAQATGAEQINQALAQLSDASTQTVESLRQASFAIDELSQVAAGLRGGVSRFKV
;
A
#
# COMPACT_ATOMS: atom_id res chain seq x y z
N MET A 1 -51.93 92.50 -89.59
CA MET A 1 -52.04 91.27 -90.40
C MET A 1 -50.84 90.34 -90.26
N ALA A 2 -49.59 90.80 -90.47
CA ALA A 2 -48.41 89.92 -90.40
C ALA A 2 -48.26 89.13 -89.08
N SER A 3 -48.65 89.69 -87.95
CA SER A 3 -48.62 89.00 -86.65
C SER A 3 -49.62 87.85 -86.53
N TYR A 4 -50.78 87.98 -87.19
CA TYR A 4 -51.81 86.94 -87.19
C TYR A 4 -51.46 85.83 -88.19
N GLN A 5 -50.95 86.19 -89.37
CA GLN A 5 -50.50 85.20 -90.36
C GLN A 5 -49.44 84.24 -89.80
N ALA A 6 -48.58 84.72 -88.89
CA ALA A 6 -47.58 83.89 -88.22
C ALA A 6 -48.17 82.89 -87.18
N THR A 7 -49.42 83.09 -86.75
CA THR A 7 -50.08 82.20 -85.78
C THR A 7 -50.96 81.14 -86.43
N ILE A 8 -51.18 81.21 -87.74
CA ILE A 8 -52.00 80.25 -88.49
C ILE A 8 -51.25 78.92 -88.58
N GLN A 9 -51.81 77.88 -87.99
CA GLN A 9 -51.30 76.50 -88.09
C GLN A 9 -52.23 75.58 -88.89
N ASP A 10 -53.47 76.01 -89.11
CA ASP A 10 -54.51 75.23 -89.78
C ASP A 10 -54.74 75.75 -91.21
N LYS A 11 -54.95 74.82 -92.17
CA LYS A 11 -55.14 75.17 -93.59
C LYS A 11 -56.46 75.91 -93.85
N ASP A 12 -57.50 75.65 -93.07
CA ASP A 12 -58.80 76.31 -93.25
C ASP A 12 -58.74 77.75 -92.70
N ASP A 13 -58.02 77.98 -91.61
CA ASP A 13 -57.74 79.35 -91.10
C ASP A 13 -56.90 80.16 -92.09
N GLN A 14 -55.88 79.54 -92.70
CA GLN A 14 -55.08 80.14 -93.77
C GLN A 14 -55.96 80.63 -94.94
N THR A 15 -56.86 79.77 -95.41
CA THR A 15 -57.73 80.05 -96.56
C THR A 15 -58.72 81.19 -96.25
N ARG A 16 -59.27 81.20 -95.03
CA ARG A 16 -60.20 82.26 -94.59
C ARG A 16 -59.48 83.59 -94.41
N PHE A 17 -58.26 83.58 -93.87
CA PHE A 17 -57.43 84.77 -93.74
C PHE A 17 -57.05 85.36 -95.11
N GLU A 18 -56.62 84.53 -96.08
CA GLU A 18 -56.30 84.98 -97.44
C GLU A 18 -57.52 85.60 -98.15
N SER A 19 -58.71 85.02 -97.96
CA SER A 19 -59.97 85.57 -98.48
C SER A 19 -60.28 86.95 -97.88
N PHE A 20 -60.03 87.12 -96.57
CA PHE A 20 -60.18 88.42 -95.91
C PHE A 20 -59.17 89.46 -96.42
N VAL A 21 -57.92 89.06 -96.66
CA VAL A 21 -56.88 89.95 -97.23
C VAL A 21 -57.31 90.48 -98.61
N GLN A 22 -57.84 89.61 -99.48
CA GLN A 22 -58.34 90.05 -100.80
C GLN A 22 -59.51 91.04 -100.69
N LEU A 23 -60.42 90.82 -99.74
CA LEU A 23 -61.54 91.73 -99.47
C LEU A 23 -61.05 93.09 -98.93
N GLU A 24 -60.04 93.09 -98.06
CA GLU A 24 -59.41 94.32 -97.55
C GLU A 24 -58.73 95.10 -98.68
N GLU A 25 -57.94 94.45 -99.54
CA GLU A 25 -57.32 95.10 -100.69
C GLU A 25 -58.35 95.72 -101.64
N ASN A 26 -59.45 95.00 -101.90
CA ASN A 26 -60.54 95.51 -102.73
C ASN A 26 -61.24 96.69 -102.07
N TYR A 27 -61.52 96.62 -100.77
CA TYR A 27 -62.09 97.70 -99.97
C TYR A 27 -61.20 98.96 -100.04
N LEU A 28 -59.88 98.83 -99.81
CA LEU A 28 -58.93 99.95 -99.89
C LEU A 28 -58.88 100.57 -101.29
N ARG A 29 -59.03 99.75 -102.35
CA ARG A 29 -59.12 100.24 -103.72
C ARG A 29 -60.38 101.08 -103.95
N ILE A 30 -61.53 100.63 -103.44
CA ILE A 30 -62.80 101.36 -103.52
C ILE A 30 -62.73 102.66 -102.68
N VAL A 31 -62.10 102.63 -101.49
CA VAL A 31 -61.84 103.84 -100.68
C VAL A 31 -61.07 104.87 -101.50
N ASN A 32 -60.02 104.46 -102.21
CA ASN A 32 -59.24 105.38 -103.05
C ASN A 32 -60.09 105.97 -104.19
N GLN A 33 -60.99 105.20 -104.81
CA GLN A 33 -61.91 105.70 -105.83
C GLN A 33 -62.90 106.74 -105.26
N VAL A 34 -63.45 106.48 -104.07
CA VAL A 34 -64.30 107.44 -103.33
C VAL A 34 -63.53 108.73 -103.05
N LEU A 35 -62.29 108.62 -102.58
CA LEU A 35 -61.43 109.77 -102.28
C LEU A 35 -61.11 110.60 -103.52
N ASP A 36 -60.85 109.96 -104.66
CA ASP A 36 -60.60 110.66 -105.93
C ASP A 36 -61.85 111.37 -106.47
N ALA A 37 -63.04 110.75 -106.37
CA ALA A 37 -64.30 111.41 -106.70
C ALA A 37 -64.54 112.65 -105.82
N TYR A 38 -64.21 112.56 -104.53
CA TYR A 38 -64.25 113.68 -103.59
C TYR A 38 -63.27 114.81 -103.97
N ARG A 39 -62.04 114.45 -104.37
CA ARG A 39 -61.01 115.43 -104.80
C ARG A 39 -61.40 116.17 -106.07
N GLN A 40 -62.10 115.52 -107.00
CA GLN A 40 -62.62 116.12 -108.23
C GLN A 40 -63.89 116.97 -107.99
N ARG A 41 -64.32 117.14 -106.72
CA ARG A 41 -65.54 117.84 -106.31
C ARG A 41 -66.84 117.25 -106.90
N ASN A 42 -66.79 115.99 -107.34
CA ASN A 42 -67.97 115.26 -107.83
C ASN A 42 -68.63 114.51 -106.67
N TYR A 43 -69.26 115.27 -105.78
CA TYR A 43 -69.79 114.74 -104.51
C TYR A 43 -70.92 113.72 -104.69
N ALA A 44 -71.70 113.83 -105.77
CA ALA A 44 -72.78 112.88 -106.07
C ALA A 44 -72.24 111.47 -106.39
N GLU A 45 -71.13 111.39 -107.16
CA GLU A 45 -70.51 110.10 -107.46
C GLU A 45 -69.78 109.52 -106.25
N ALA A 46 -69.19 110.35 -105.40
CA ALA A 46 -68.59 109.89 -104.15
C ALA A 46 -69.63 109.29 -103.18
N GLU A 47 -70.80 109.91 -103.04
CA GLU A 47 -71.89 109.39 -102.21
C GLU A 47 -72.42 108.05 -102.74
N ARG A 48 -72.59 107.92 -104.06
CA ARG A 48 -72.98 106.66 -104.71
C ARG A 48 -71.94 105.57 -104.46
N LEU A 49 -70.65 105.85 -104.65
CA LEU A 49 -69.57 104.90 -104.39
C LEU A 49 -69.53 104.48 -102.90
N ILE A 50 -69.84 105.38 -101.97
CA ILE A 50 -69.93 105.04 -100.54
C ILE A 50 -71.10 104.08 -100.28
N MET A 51 -72.30 104.43 -100.74
CA MET A 51 -73.53 103.68 -100.43
C MET A 51 -73.61 102.35 -101.19
N GLU A 52 -73.33 102.34 -102.49
CA GLU A 52 -73.56 101.16 -103.35
C GLU A 52 -72.35 100.23 -103.44
N VAL A 53 -71.12 100.71 -103.19
CA VAL A 53 -69.90 99.91 -103.43
C VAL A 53 -69.08 99.72 -102.16
N LEU A 54 -68.76 100.80 -101.45
CA LEU A 54 -67.90 100.76 -100.27
C LEU A 54 -68.59 100.09 -99.08
N THR A 55 -69.84 100.45 -98.81
CA THR A 55 -70.60 99.92 -97.66
C THR A 55 -70.82 98.40 -97.79
N PRO A 56 -71.24 97.85 -98.94
CA PRO A 56 -71.31 96.39 -99.13
C PRO A 56 -69.96 95.70 -98.98
N ALA A 57 -68.87 96.27 -99.54
CA ALA A 57 -67.53 95.71 -99.41
C ALA A 57 -67.05 95.67 -97.94
N TRP A 58 -67.37 96.71 -97.15
CA TRP A 58 -67.09 96.73 -95.70
C TRP A 58 -67.85 95.64 -94.94
N VAL A 59 -69.15 95.48 -95.25
CA VAL A 59 -69.99 94.47 -94.58
C VAL A 59 -69.50 93.06 -94.92
N GLU A 60 -69.16 92.79 -96.18
CA GLU A 60 -68.61 91.51 -96.63
C GLU A 60 -67.26 91.21 -95.94
N GLY A 61 -66.35 92.19 -95.91
CA GLY A 61 -65.07 92.07 -95.23
C GLY A 61 -65.23 91.79 -93.72
N ARG A 62 -66.13 92.51 -93.04
CA ARG A 62 -66.41 92.27 -91.61
C ARG A 62 -67.00 90.90 -91.33
N LYS A 63 -67.86 90.39 -92.21
CA LYS A 63 -68.44 89.05 -92.07
C LYS A 63 -67.35 87.98 -92.11
N HIS A 64 -66.45 88.06 -93.09
CA HIS A 64 -65.32 87.13 -93.19
C HIS A 64 -64.35 87.23 -92.01
N LEU A 65 -64.07 88.44 -91.51
CA LEU A 65 -63.28 88.61 -90.30
C LEU A 65 -63.91 87.92 -89.09
N ASN A 66 -65.23 88.02 -88.93
CA ASN A 66 -65.94 87.31 -87.86
C ASN A 66 -65.88 85.79 -88.02
N GLU A 67 -65.94 85.26 -89.24
CA GLU A 67 -65.77 83.82 -89.48
C GLU A 67 -64.38 83.31 -89.07
N VAL A 68 -63.33 84.09 -89.35
CA VAL A 68 -61.95 83.80 -88.91
C VAL A 68 -61.85 83.77 -87.38
N ILE A 69 -62.47 84.74 -86.71
CA ILE A 69 -62.48 84.83 -85.24
C ILE A 69 -63.22 83.64 -84.61
N GLU A 70 -64.42 83.30 -85.11
CA GLU A 70 -65.21 82.19 -84.59
C GLU A 70 -64.53 80.84 -84.81
N PHE A 71 -63.87 80.63 -85.96
CA PHE A 71 -63.10 79.40 -86.21
C PHE A 71 -61.95 79.23 -85.21
N ASN A 72 -61.18 80.29 -84.97
CA ASN A 72 -60.08 80.23 -84.00
C ASN A 72 -60.56 80.04 -82.58
N ARG A 73 -61.71 80.62 -82.23
CA ARG A 73 -62.34 80.40 -80.93
C ARG A 73 -62.75 78.94 -80.74
N ALA A 74 -63.39 78.33 -81.73
CA ALA A 74 -63.78 76.93 -81.68
C ALA A 74 -62.56 75.99 -81.57
N SER A 75 -61.49 76.27 -82.31
CA SER A 75 -60.24 75.52 -82.23
C SER A 75 -59.57 75.63 -80.85
N ALA A 76 -59.57 76.83 -80.25
CA ALA A 76 -59.03 77.04 -78.90
C ALA A 76 -59.84 76.29 -77.81
N ASP A 77 -61.17 76.26 -77.94
CA ASP A 77 -62.04 75.54 -77.01
C ASP A 77 -61.84 74.02 -77.12
N SER A 78 -61.69 73.49 -78.35
CA SER A 78 -61.39 72.07 -78.58
C SER A 78 -60.05 71.67 -77.98
N ALA A 79 -59.00 72.46 -78.22
CA ALA A 79 -57.67 72.21 -77.64
C ALA A 79 -57.70 72.23 -76.10
N THR A 80 -58.49 73.12 -75.51
CA THR A 80 -58.66 73.19 -74.04
C THR A 80 -59.33 71.93 -73.49
N SER A 81 -60.37 71.42 -74.17
CA SER A 81 -61.08 70.19 -73.78
C SER A 81 -60.17 68.95 -73.83
N GLU A 82 -59.35 68.83 -74.88
CA GLU A 82 -58.38 67.72 -75.02
C GLU A 82 -57.34 67.73 -73.88
N VAL A 83 -56.81 68.91 -73.52
CA VAL A 83 -55.86 69.05 -72.41
C VAL A 83 -56.50 68.63 -71.08
N VAL A 84 -57.74 69.04 -70.81
CA VAL A 84 -58.43 68.67 -69.56
C VAL A 84 -58.66 67.16 -69.46
N SER A 85 -59.06 66.51 -70.57
CA SER A 85 -59.25 65.05 -70.62
C SER A 85 -57.94 64.28 -70.41
N ALA A 86 -56.85 64.74 -71.05
CA ALA A 86 -55.52 64.16 -70.88
C ALA A 86 -55.03 64.26 -69.43
N VAL A 87 -55.24 65.41 -68.77
CA VAL A 87 -54.89 65.63 -67.36
C VAL A 87 -55.70 64.72 -66.42
N SER A 88 -57.01 64.54 -66.67
CA SER A 88 -57.86 63.66 -65.87
C SER A 88 -57.39 62.20 -65.94
N THR A 89 -57.10 61.72 -67.16
CA THR A 89 -56.60 60.36 -67.39
C THR A 89 -55.23 60.14 -66.72
N ALA A 90 -54.34 61.13 -66.80
CA ALA A 90 -53.04 61.09 -66.13
C ALA A 90 -53.18 61.06 -64.59
N LYS A 91 -54.09 61.83 -63.99
CA LYS A 91 -54.36 61.77 -62.54
C LYS A 91 -54.88 60.40 -62.11
N GLY A 92 -55.79 59.80 -62.87
CA GLY A 92 -56.33 58.47 -62.57
C GLY A 92 -55.25 57.39 -62.60
N SER A 93 -54.40 57.37 -63.63
CA SER A 93 -53.30 56.40 -63.73
C SER A 93 -52.22 56.59 -62.66
N MET A 94 -51.95 57.84 -62.23
CA MET A 94 -51.06 58.13 -61.10
C MET A 94 -51.60 57.58 -59.76
N VAL A 95 -52.90 57.75 -59.48
CA VAL A 95 -53.51 57.25 -58.24
C VAL A 95 -53.52 55.72 -58.20
N VAL A 96 -53.87 55.07 -59.30
CA VAL A 96 -53.90 53.60 -59.39
C VAL A 96 -52.49 53.01 -59.22
N SER A 97 -51.48 53.59 -59.86
CA SER A 97 -50.09 53.12 -59.72
C SER A 97 -49.55 53.33 -58.30
N LEU A 98 -49.91 54.42 -57.62
CA LEU A 98 -49.56 54.64 -56.21
C LEU A 98 -50.21 53.61 -55.27
N LEU A 99 -51.49 53.29 -55.46
CA LEU A 99 -52.19 52.28 -54.66
C LEU A 99 -51.58 50.89 -54.86
N LEU A 100 -51.28 50.51 -56.10
CA LEU A 100 -50.58 49.25 -56.41
C LEU A 100 -49.21 49.18 -55.74
N ALA A 101 -48.45 50.27 -55.75
CA ALA A 101 -47.15 50.34 -55.07
C ALA A 101 -47.28 50.16 -53.55
N ILE A 102 -48.28 50.78 -52.92
CA ILE A 102 -48.54 50.63 -51.47
C ILE A 102 -48.93 49.19 -51.13
N VAL A 103 -49.82 48.58 -51.92
CA VAL A 103 -50.26 47.19 -51.70
C VAL A 103 -49.08 46.23 -51.89
N ALA A 104 -48.27 46.41 -52.93
CA ALA A 104 -47.07 45.62 -53.14
C ALA A 104 -46.07 45.77 -51.98
N ALA A 105 -45.84 47.00 -51.50
CA ALA A 105 -44.98 47.26 -50.35
C ALA A 105 -45.49 46.59 -49.06
N ALA A 106 -46.80 46.63 -48.81
CA ALA A 106 -47.42 45.99 -47.66
C ALA A 106 -47.30 44.45 -47.73
N ILE A 107 -47.56 43.86 -48.90
CA ILE A 107 -47.40 42.41 -49.12
C ILE A 107 -45.95 41.99 -48.93
N CYS A 108 -44.99 42.71 -49.54
CA CYS A 108 -43.57 42.46 -49.35
C CYS A 108 -43.14 42.59 -47.88
N GLY A 109 -43.64 43.61 -47.17
CA GLY A 109 -43.38 43.80 -45.75
C GLY A 109 -43.89 42.63 -44.89
N LEU A 110 -45.10 42.13 -45.15
CA LEU A 110 -45.67 40.97 -44.45
C LEU A 110 -44.91 39.68 -44.77
N LEU A 111 -44.50 39.48 -46.02
CA LEU A 111 -43.70 38.33 -46.42
C LEU A 111 -42.31 38.34 -45.76
N LEU A 112 -41.63 39.49 -45.74
CA LEU A 112 -40.34 39.65 -45.07
C LEU A 112 -40.44 39.47 -43.55
N MET A 113 -41.48 40.03 -42.91
CA MET A 113 -41.72 39.84 -41.47
C MET A 113 -41.91 38.35 -41.14
N ARG A 114 -42.70 37.62 -41.92
CA ARG A 114 -42.86 36.16 -41.72
C ARG A 114 -41.59 35.38 -42.07
N ALA A 115 -40.86 35.79 -43.09
CA ALA A 115 -39.65 35.11 -43.54
C ALA A 115 -38.44 35.32 -42.62
N ILE A 116 -38.37 36.41 -41.84
CA ILE A 116 -37.21 36.75 -41.00
C ILE A 116 -37.55 36.75 -39.52
N THR A 117 -38.62 37.44 -39.09
CA THR A 117 -38.91 37.66 -37.67
C THR A 117 -39.33 36.37 -36.96
N ALA A 118 -40.14 35.52 -37.59
CA ALA A 118 -40.60 34.27 -36.98
C ALA A 118 -39.45 33.25 -36.73
N PRO A 119 -38.57 32.94 -37.70
CA PRO A 119 -37.39 32.09 -37.45
C PRO A 119 -36.45 32.69 -36.39
N MET A 120 -36.25 34.01 -36.41
CA MET A 120 -35.40 34.69 -35.42
C MET A 120 -35.93 34.51 -34.00
N GLN A 121 -37.24 34.64 -33.79
CA GLN A 121 -37.87 34.40 -32.48
C GLN A 121 -37.68 32.95 -32.00
N ARG A 122 -37.74 31.96 -32.90
CA ARG A 122 -37.49 30.55 -32.56
C ARG A 122 -36.03 30.32 -32.13
N ILE A 123 -35.06 30.94 -32.82
CA ILE A 123 -33.64 30.89 -32.44
C ILE A 123 -33.45 31.51 -31.05
N VAL A 124 -34.04 32.68 -30.79
CA VAL A 124 -33.95 33.33 -29.47
C VAL A 124 -34.55 32.46 -28.37
N HIS A 125 -35.70 31.83 -28.60
CA HIS A 125 -36.29 30.90 -27.64
C HIS A 125 -35.43 29.64 -27.41
N ALA A 126 -34.83 29.09 -28.46
CA ALA A 126 -33.92 27.94 -28.33
C ALA A 126 -32.66 28.32 -27.54
N LEU A 127 -32.10 29.52 -27.77
CA LEU A 127 -30.98 30.06 -27.00
C LEU A 127 -31.34 30.31 -25.52
N ASP A 128 -32.55 30.80 -25.23
CA ASP A 128 -33.00 31.00 -23.86
C ASP A 128 -33.14 29.68 -23.09
N ARG A 129 -33.65 28.64 -23.76
CA ARG A 129 -33.70 27.27 -23.22
C ARG A 129 -32.29 26.70 -23.00
N LEU A 130 -31.39 26.87 -23.95
CA LEU A 130 -29.99 26.46 -23.82
C LEU A 130 -29.30 27.18 -22.65
N ARG A 131 -29.54 28.50 -22.50
CA ARG A 131 -29.06 29.32 -21.38
C ARG A 131 -29.59 28.83 -20.03
N SER A 132 -30.83 28.35 -19.98
CA SER A 132 -31.42 27.77 -18.77
C SER A 132 -30.79 26.42 -18.37
N GLY A 133 -30.03 25.80 -19.27
CA GLY A 133 -29.36 24.52 -19.06
C GLY A 133 -30.05 23.33 -19.71
N ASP A 134 -31.07 23.53 -20.54
CA ASP A 134 -31.72 22.46 -21.30
C ASP A 134 -30.97 22.20 -22.62
N LEU A 135 -30.01 21.28 -22.57
CA LEU A 135 -29.18 20.87 -23.70
C LEU A 135 -29.87 19.80 -24.58
N SER A 136 -31.02 19.28 -24.14
CA SER A 136 -31.85 18.33 -24.90
C SER A 136 -32.64 19.00 -26.03
N MET A 137 -32.74 20.33 -26.01
CA MET A 137 -33.44 21.11 -27.03
C MET A 137 -32.74 21.01 -28.39
N ARG A 138 -33.51 20.86 -29.46
CA ARG A 138 -33.05 20.95 -30.84
C ARG A 138 -33.83 22.01 -31.59
N LEU A 139 -33.13 22.82 -32.37
CA LEU A 139 -33.72 23.81 -33.25
C LEU A 139 -34.17 23.11 -34.54
N SER A 140 -35.38 23.43 -35.01
CA SER A 140 -35.92 22.96 -36.29
C SER A 140 -36.62 24.13 -36.97
N LEU A 141 -36.01 24.60 -38.05
CA LEU A 141 -36.49 25.69 -38.88
C LEU A 141 -36.94 25.19 -40.26
N ASP A 142 -36.52 23.98 -40.67
CA ASP A 142 -36.87 23.33 -41.95
C ASP A 142 -36.56 24.20 -43.17
N ARG A 143 -35.40 24.87 -43.15
CA ARG A 143 -34.96 25.81 -44.19
C ARG A 143 -33.62 25.41 -44.80
N LYS A 144 -33.40 25.82 -46.05
CA LYS A 144 -32.18 25.56 -46.83
C LYS A 144 -31.37 26.83 -47.11
N ASP A 145 -31.55 27.86 -46.30
CA ASP A 145 -30.86 29.14 -46.37
C ASP A 145 -29.96 29.34 -45.14
N GLU A 146 -29.53 30.57 -44.87
CA GLU A 146 -28.66 30.91 -43.74
C GLU A 146 -29.25 30.47 -42.38
N PHE A 147 -30.58 30.41 -42.26
CA PHE A 147 -31.23 29.91 -41.05
C PHE A 147 -31.05 28.40 -40.88
N GLY A 148 -30.98 27.64 -41.98
CA GLY A 148 -30.65 26.21 -41.95
C GLY A 148 -29.21 25.96 -41.50
N ALA A 149 -28.26 26.82 -41.89
CA ALA A 149 -26.89 26.75 -41.38
C ALA A 149 -26.82 27.05 -39.87
N ILE A 150 -27.59 28.04 -39.39
CA ILE A 150 -27.73 28.33 -37.96
C ILE A 150 -28.34 27.14 -37.20
N GLU A 151 -29.34 26.48 -37.79
CA GLU A 151 -29.95 25.27 -37.23
C GLU A 151 -28.92 24.14 -37.01
N SER A 152 -28.16 23.80 -38.04
CA SER A 152 -27.10 22.76 -37.95
C SER A 152 -26.07 23.12 -36.88
N GLY A 153 -25.51 24.34 -36.94
CA GLY A 153 -24.50 24.78 -35.99
C GLY A 153 -25.00 24.85 -34.55
N PHE A 154 -26.25 25.27 -34.32
CA PHE A 154 -26.87 25.25 -33.00
C PHE A 154 -27.03 23.82 -32.47
N ASN A 155 -27.52 22.90 -33.29
CA ASN A 155 -27.74 21.52 -32.90
C ASN A 155 -26.43 20.77 -32.62
N GLU A 156 -25.40 20.97 -33.46
CA GLU A 156 -24.05 20.43 -33.24
C GLU A 156 -23.43 20.97 -31.94
N MET A 157 -23.57 22.28 -31.66
CA MET A 157 -23.11 22.88 -30.40
C MET A 157 -23.86 22.31 -29.19
N ALA A 158 -25.19 22.20 -29.28
CA ALA A 158 -26.01 21.65 -28.20
C ALA A 158 -25.65 20.18 -27.92
N GLU A 159 -25.39 19.39 -28.96
CA GLU A 159 -24.94 18.00 -28.83
C GLU A 159 -23.53 17.89 -28.23
N ALA A 160 -22.58 18.71 -28.67
CA ALA A 160 -21.23 18.74 -28.10
C ALA A 160 -21.26 19.12 -26.60
N LEU A 161 -22.05 20.12 -26.22
CA LEU A 161 -22.23 20.51 -24.82
C LEU A 161 -22.91 19.41 -24.01
N ALA A 162 -23.97 18.80 -24.55
CA ALA A 162 -24.66 17.65 -23.94
C ALA A 162 -23.69 16.51 -23.63
N ASN A 163 -22.85 16.13 -24.60
CA ASN A 163 -21.86 15.07 -24.44
C ASN A 163 -20.79 15.42 -23.38
N LEU A 164 -20.29 16.66 -23.37
CA LEU A 164 -19.33 17.13 -22.36
C LEU A 164 -19.92 17.11 -20.94
N VAL A 165 -21.16 17.59 -20.78
CA VAL A 165 -21.87 17.58 -19.49
C VAL A 165 -22.13 16.14 -19.04
N ALA A 166 -22.59 15.25 -19.92
CA ALA A 166 -22.78 13.84 -19.58
C ALA A 166 -21.48 13.14 -19.18
N GLN A 167 -20.36 13.44 -19.86
CA GLN A 167 -19.05 12.93 -19.49
C GLN A 167 -18.61 13.47 -18.12
N ALA A 168 -18.78 14.77 -17.87
CA ALA A 168 -18.48 15.38 -16.57
C ALA A 168 -19.33 14.78 -15.43
N GLN A 169 -20.62 14.47 -15.67
CA GLN A 169 -21.46 13.77 -14.69
C GLN A 169 -20.92 12.37 -14.37
N ARG A 170 -20.57 11.57 -15.40
CA ARG A 170 -19.98 10.24 -15.20
C ARG A 170 -18.66 10.30 -14.45
N SER A 171 -17.76 11.21 -14.84
CA SER A 171 -16.47 11.41 -14.17
C SER A 171 -16.65 11.87 -12.72
N SER A 172 -17.61 12.75 -12.42
CA SER A 172 -17.92 13.19 -11.06
C SER A 172 -18.41 12.04 -10.16
N VAL A 173 -19.27 11.16 -10.69
CA VAL A 173 -19.71 9.95 -9.96
C VAL A 173 -18.51 9.03 -9.69
N GLN A 174 -17.67 8.78 -10.70
CA GLN A 174 -16.49 7.94 -10.55
C GLN A 174 -15.51 8.50 -9.50
N VAL A 175 -15.23 9.81 -9.54
CA VAL A 175 -14.37 10.47 -8.53
C VAL A 175 -14.97 10.31 -7.13
N THR A 176 -16.28 10.48 -6.96
CA THR A 176 -16.94 10.32 -5.65
C THR A 176 -16.78 8.89 -5.11
N THR A 177 -16.94 7.88 -5.97
CA THR A 177 -16.72 6.48 -5.58
C THR A 177 -15.27 6.25 -5.17
N SER A 178 -14.30 6.69 -5.99
CA SER A 178 -12.87 6.54 -5.68
C SER A 178 -12.47 7.25 -4.39
N VAL A 179 -13.00 8.46 -4.11
CA VAL A 179 -12.77 9.18 -2.85
C VAL A 179 -13.27 8.37 -1.66
N THR A 180 -14.45 7.73 -1.77
CA THR A 180 -15.02 6.89 -0.71
C THR A 180 -14.18 5.64 -0.46
N GLU A 181 -13.69 4.99 -1.52
CA GLU A 181 -12.77 3.85 -1.42
C GLU A 181 -11.45 4.24 -0.77
N ILE A 182 -10.83 5.35 -1.21
CA ILE A 182 -9.58 5.86 -0.64
C ILE A 182 -9.78 6.22 0.85
N ALA A 183 -10.92 6.80 1.23
CA ALA A 183 -11.25 7.08 2.63
C ALA A 183 -11.32 5.80 3.47
N ALA A 184 -11.99 4.76 2.96
CA ALA A 184 -12.09 3.46 3.63
C ALA A 184 -10.71 2.81 3.79
N THR A 185 -9.90 2.77 2.72
CA THR A 185 -8.53 2.24 2.75
C THR A 185 -7.63 3.03 3.71
N SER A 186 -7.72 4.36 3.73
CA SER A 186 -6.93 5.20 4.65
C SER A 186 -7.29 4.92 6.11
N LYS A 187 -8.57 4.73 6.42
CA LYS A 187 -9.04 4.36 7.76
C LYS A 187 -8.52 2.98 8.18
N GLN A 188 -8.53 2.01 7.27
CA GLN A 188 -7.98 0.68 7.51
C GLN A 188 -6.46 0.74 7.75
N GLN A 189 -5.72 1.45 6.90
CA GLN A 189 -4.26 1.63 7.07
C GLN A 189 -3.92 2.29 8.41
N LYS A 190 -4.74 3.23 8.89
CA LYS A 190 -4.54 3.85 10.20
C LYS A 190 -4.69 2.84 11.34
N ALA A 191 -5.68 1.96 11.26
CA ALA A 191 -5.86 0.89 12.23
C ALA A 191 -4.66 -0.07 12.22
N THR A 192 -4.22 -0.50 11.04
CA THR A 192 -3.04 -1.37 10.88
C THR A 192 -1.76 -0.71 11.39
N ALA A 193 -1.55 0.58 11.15
CA ALA A 193 -0.39 1.30 11.67
C ALA A 193 -0.41 1.39 13.20
N THR A 194 -1.59 1.57 13.80
CA THR A 194 -1.76 1.57 15.26
C THR A 194 -1.49 0.19 15.87
N GLU A 195 -2.00 -0.87 15.23
CA GLU A 195 -1.73 -2.25 15.63
C GLU A 195 -0.23 -2.58 15.51
N THR A 196 0.40 -2.19 14.40
CA THR A 196 1.86 -2.35 14.19
C THR A 196 2.65 -1.68 15.31
N ALA A 197 2.27 -0.47 15.74
CA ALA A 197 2.92 0.23 16.86
C ALA A 197 2.75 -0.52 18.20
N ALA A 198 1.58 -1.10 18.45
CA ALA A 198 1.34 -1.91 19.64
C ALA A 198 2.20 -3.18 19.63
N THR A 199 2.21 -3.93 18.53
CA THR A 199 3.05 -5.13 18.37
C THR A 199 4.54 -4.78 18.46
N THR A 200 4.96 -3.64 17.91
CA THR A 200 6.36 -3.15 18.03
C THR A 200 6.75 -2.96 19.49
N THR A 201 5.84 -2.43 20.31
CA THR A 201 6.07 -2.24 21.75
C THR A 201 6.22 -3.58 22.49
N GLU A 202 5.38 -4.56 22.14
CA GLU A 202 5.42 -5.91 22.70
C GLU A 202 6.71 -6.63 22.33
N ILE A 203 7.13 -6.60 21.05
CA ILE A 203 8.41 -7.17 20.62
C ILE A 203 9.58 -6.44 21.31
N GLY A 204 9.46 -5.13 21.57
CA GLY A 204 10.48 -4.39 22.31
C GLY A 204 10.62 -4.87 23.76
N ALA A 205 9.50 -5.24 24.41
CA ALA A 205 9.53 -5.81 25.74
C ALA A 205 10.20 -7.19 25.75
N THR A 206 9.80 -8.09 24.84
CA THR A 206 10.39 -9.44 24.75
C THR A 206 11.87 -9.39 24.37
N SER A 207 12.28 -8.46 23.50
CA SER A 207 13.69 -8.28 23.18
C SER A 207 14.51 -7.85 24.39
N ARG A 208 14.01 -6.92 25.22
CA ARG A 208 14.69 -6.56 26.48
C ARG A 208 14.77 -7.75 27.45
N GLU A 209 13.74 -8.57 27.51
CA GLU A 209 13.71 -9.79 28.32
C GLU A 209 14.74 -10.82 27.82
N ILE A 210 14.88 -10.99 26.50
CA ILE A 210 15.94 -11.82 25.90
C ILE A 210 17.32 -11.29 26.30
N ALA A 211 17.56 -9.98 26.20
CA ALA A 211 18.83 -9.39 26.61
C ALA A 211 19.12 -9.56 28.11
N ALA A 212 18.10 -9.50 28.97
CA ALA A 212 18.24 -9.74 30.40
C ALA A 212 18.55 -11.21 30.71
N THR A 213 17.76 -12.13 30.16
CA THR A 213 17.93 -13.57 30.36
C THR A 213 19.26 -14.10 29.82
N SER A 214 19.74 -13.56 28.69
CA SER A 214 21.09 -13.88 28.19
C SER A 214 22.19 -13.46 29.17
N ARG A 215 22.08 -12.30 29.81
CA ARG A 215 23.05 -11.86 30.84
C ARG A 215 22.97 -12.75 32.09
N ASP A 216 21.78 -13.12 32.53
CA ASP A 216 21.59 -14.02 33.66
C ASP A 216 22.14 -15.43 33.37
N LEU A 217 22.03 -15.90 32.12
CA LEU A 217 22.59 -17.19 31.74
C LEU A 217 24.12 -17.15 31.76
N VAL A 218 24.76 -16.06 31.33
CA VAL A 218 26.23 -15.88 31.46
C VAL A 218 26.67 -15.95 32.93
N ARG A 219 25.92 -15.33 33.84
CA ARG A 219 26.18 -15.42 35.28
C ARG A 219 26.04 -16.86 35.78
N THR A 220 24.95 -17.53 35.40
CA THR A 220 24.70 -18.94 35.73
C THR A 220 25.83 -19.85 35.22
N MET A 221 26.32 -19.60 34.01
CA MET A 221 27.43 -20.35 33.42
C MET A 221 28.74 -20.14 34.19
N THR A 222 28.96 -18.94 34.73
CA THR A 222 30.09 -18.66 35.62
C THR A 222 29.99 -19.46 36.93
N GLU A 223 28.79 -19.56 37.50
CA GLU A 223 28.52 -20.39 38.69
C GLU A 223 28.75 -21.87 38.40
N VAL A 224 28.33 -22.36 37.21
CA VAL A 224 28.59 -23.74 36.76
C VAL A 224 30.08 -24.02 36.62
N THR A 225 30.86 -23.10 36.03
CA THR A 225 32.33 -23.25 35.97
C THR A 225 32.94 -23.33 37.35
N SER A 226 32.53 -22.48 38.29
CA SER A 226 33.05 -22.51 39.66
C SER A 226 32.73 -23.83 40.37
N ALA A 227 31.51 -24.35 40.20
CA ALA A 227 31.12 -25.64 40.78
C ALA A 227 31.89 -26.80 40.15
N ALA A 228 32.13 -26.75 38.84
CA ALA A 228 32.93 -27.72 38.11
C ALA A 228 34.38 -27.73 38.60
N ASP A 229 35.02 -26.56 38.74
CA ASP A 229 36.38 -26.44 39.27
C ASP A 229 36.49 -26.99 40.70
N GLN A 230 35.50 -26.71 41.55
CA GLN A 230 35.44 -27.26 42.91
C GLN A 230 35.33 -28.79 42.90
N ALA A 231 34.48 -29.36 42.03
CA ALA A 231 34.35 -30.80 41.86
C ALA A 231 35.66 -31.44 41.36
N SER A 232 36.37 -30.80 40.42
CA SER A 232 37.68 -31.25 39.95
C SER A 232 38.72 -31.27 41.07
N SER A 233 38.77 -30.21 41.88
CA SER A 233 39.68 -30.10 43.02
C SER A 233 39.40 -31.18 44.09
N LEU A 234 38.12 -31.44 44.39
CA LEU A 234 37.72 -32.47 45.34
C LEU A 234 38.06 -33.87 44.82
N ALA A 235 37.81 -34.15 43.54
CA ALA A 235 38.19 -35.40 42.90
C ALA A 235 39.71 -35.62 42.91
N GLY A 236 40.50 -34.57 42.62
CA GLY A 236 41.96 -34.61 42.70
C GLY A 236 42.47 -34.87 44.13
N SER A 237 41.84 -34.27 45.13
CA SER A 237 42.13 -34.54 46.55
C SER A 237 41.78 -35.99 46.93
N GLY A 238 40.66 -36.51 46.43
CA GLY A 238 40.26 -37.91 46.58
C GLY A 238 41.28 -38.87 45.98
N GLN A 239 41.77 -38.58 44.77
CA GLN A 239 42.79 -39.39 44.10
C GLN A 239 44.11 -39.42 44.90
N GLN A 240 44.51 -38.30 45.48
CA GLN A 240 45.67 -38.25 46.38
C GLN A 240 45.43 -39.07 47.67
N GLY A 241 44.20 -39.07 48.20
CA GLY A 241 43.80 -39.91 49.32
C GLY A 241 43.90 -41.41 49.01
N LEU A 242 43.45 -41.82 47.83
CA LEU A 242 43.55 -43.21 47.36
C LEU A 242 45.00 -43.65 47.16
N ALA A 243 45.87 -42.78 46.62
CA ALA A 243 47.29 -43.09 46.49
C ALA A 243 47.96 -43.37 47.85
N ARG A 244 47.62 -42.60 48.90
CA ARG A 244 48.08 -42.89 50.27
C ARG A 244 47.50 -44.20 50.82
N MET A 245 46.26 -44.51 50.47
CA MET A 245 45.62 -45.76 50.89
C MET A 245 46.26 -46.98 50.21
N GLU A 246 46.63 -46.87 48.94
CA GLU A 246 47.38 -47.89 48.20
C GLU A 246 48.75 -48.16 48.84
N GLU A 247 49.50 -47.11 49.20
CA GLU A 247 50.76 -47.23 49.95
C GLU A 247 50.55 -47.93 51.29
N THR A 248 49.50 -47.56 52.03
CA THR A 248 49.16 -48.17 53.32
C THR A 248 48.83 -49.66 53.16
N MET A 249 48.06 -50.02 52.13
CA MET A 249 47.72 -51.42 51.84
C MET A 249 48.96 -52.25 51.48
N HIS A 250 49.91 -51.68 50.74
CA HIS A 250 51.21 -52.32 50.50
C HIS A 250 51.99 -52.58 51.80
N GLN A 251 52.01 -51.62 52.72
CA GLN A 251 52.64 -51.79 54.04
C GLN A 251 51.94 -52.88 54.87
N VAL A 252 50.60 -52.91 54.86
CA VAL A 252 49.80 -53.95 55.53
C VAL A 252 50.09 -55.33 54.96
N MET A 253 50.22 -55.45 53.64
CA MET A 253 50.58 -56.71 52.98
C MET A 253 51.99 -57.18 53.38
N GLY A 254 52.97 -56.27 53.42
CA GLY A 254 54.32 -56.60 53.89
C GLY A 254 54.35 -57.01 55.38
N ALA A 255 53.55 -56.36 56.22
CA ALA A 255 53.39 -56.76 57.62
C ALA A 255 52.71 -58.14 57.73
N ALA A 256 51.76 -58.44 56.85
CA ALA A 256 51.09 -59.73 56.80
C ALA A 256 52.04 -60.88 56.45
N ASP A 257 52.88 -60.67 55.44
CA ASP A 257 53.92 -61.63 55.04
C ASP A 257 54.91 -61.90 56.19
N LEU A 258 55.29 -60.86 56.94
CA LEU A 258 56.17 -61.00 58.10
C LEU A 258 55.53 -61.86 59.21
N VAL A 259 54.24 -61.67 59.50
CA VAL A 259 53.49 -62.49 60.46
C VAL A 259 53.41 -63.94 59.98
N ASN A 260 53.10 -64.16 58.70
CA ASN A 260 53.04 -65.49 58.11
C ASN A 260 54.40 -66.22 58.21
N ALA A 261 55.51 -65.52 57.96
CA ALA A 261 56.86 -66.06 58.15
C ALA A 261 57.14 -66.44 59.62
N LYS A 262 56.71 -65.63 60.59
CA LYS A 262 56.86 -65.92 62.03
C LYS A 262 56.01 -67.12 62.48
N LEU A 263 54.79 -67.25 61.97
CA LEU A 263 53.95 -68.43 62.19
C LEU A 263 54.59 -69.69 61.60
N GLY A 264 55.19 -69.60 60.41
CA GLY A 264 55.96 -70.70 59.80
C GLY A 264 57.10 -71.18 60.70
N ILE A 265 57.89 -70.25 61.26
CA ILE A 265 58.96 -70.57 62.23
C ILE A 265 58.38 -71.22 63.50
N LEU A 266 57.27 -70.70 64.03
CA LEU A 266 56.60 -71.30 65.20
C LEU A 266 56.12 -72.72 64.92
N ASN A 267 55.57 -72.99 63.74
CA ASN A 267 55.15 -74.32 63.33
C ASN A 267 56.34 -75.30 63.29
N GLU A 268 57.48 -74.86 62.74
CA GLU A 268 58.71 -75.64 62.72
C GLU A 268 59.24 -75.91 64.15
N LYS A 269 59.24 -74.90 65.02
CA LYS A 269 59.65 -75.05 66.42
C LYS A 269 58.72 -76.00 67.18
N ALA A 270 57.42 -75.90 66.98
CA ALA A 270 56.45 -76.81 67.59
C ALA A 270 56.67 -78.25 67.11
N SER A 271 56.90 -78.47 65.81
CA SER A 271 57.27 -79.78 65.25
C SER A 271 58.53 -80.37 65.90
N ASN A 272 59.58 -79.55 66.06
CA ASN A 272 60.80 -79.96 66.74
C ASN A 272 60.56 -80.33 68.21
N ILE A 273 59.68 -79.60 68.92
CA ILE A 273 59.31 -79.94 70.30
C ILE A 273 58.55 -81.27 70.34
N THR A 274 57.60 -81.51 69.43
CA THR A 274 56.92 -82.82 69.32
C THR A 274 57.92 -83.97 69.17
N GLN A 275 58.93 -83.80 68.31
CA GLN A 275 59.98 -84.81 68.13
C GLN A 275 60.82 -85.05 69.40
N MET A 276 61.13 -83.98 70.15
CA MET A 276 61.82 -84.09 71.44
C MET A 276 60.95 -84.79 72.49
N VAL A 277 59.67 -84.45 72.57
CA VAL A 277 58.69 -85.06 73.48
C VAL A 277 58.57 -86.56 73.23
N VAL A 278 58.44 -86.99 71.97
CA VAL A 278 58.44 -88.42 71.60
C VAL A 278 59.72 -89.11 72.06
N THR A 279 60.86 -88.43 72.00
CA THR A 279 62.14 -88.98 72.46
C THR A 279 62.19 -89.08 73.98
N ILE A 280 61.69 -88.07 74.71
CA ILE A 280 61.63 -88.08 76.19
C ILE A 280 60.70 -89.19 76.68
N VAL A 281 59.53 -89.40 76.05
CA VAL A 281 58.63 -90.52 76.37
C VAL A 281 59.36 -91.85 76.22
N LYS A 282 60.10 -92.06 75.12
CA LYS A 282 60.91 -93.28 74.93
C LYS A 282 61.97 -93.45 76.02
N VAL A 283 62.64 -92.37 76.42
CA VAL A 283 63.63 -92.40 77.50
C VAL A 283 62.97 -92.70 78.85
N ALA A 284 61.80 -92.11 79.14
CA ALA A 284 61.02 -92.37 80.34
C ALA A 284 60.57 -93.84 80.39
N ASP A 285 60.04 -94.39 79.30
CA ASP A 285 59.67 -95.82 79.20
C ASP A 285 60.87 -96.74 79.39
N GLN A 286 62.03 -96.42 78.77
CA GLN A 286 63.27 -97.17 78.98
C GLN A 286 63.75 -97.09 80.43
N THR A 287 63.66 -95.92 81.07
CA THR A 287 64.04 -95.71 82.47
C THR A 287 63.10 -96.46 83.41
N ASN A 288 61.80 -96.48 83.09
CA ASN A 288 60.78 -97.26 83.79
C ASN A 288 61.11 -98.76 83.73
N LEU A 289 61.39 -99.30 82.53
CA LEU A 289 61.80 -100.69 82.33
C LEU A 289 63.12 -101.04 83.03
N LEU A 290 64.14 -100.17 82.96
CA LEU A 290 65.41 -100.37 83.68
C LEU A 290 65.20 -100.38 85.20
N SER A 291 64.39 -99.47 85.71
CA SER A 291 64.08 -99.36 87.14
C SER A 291 63.28 -100.57 87.64
N LEU A 292 62.38 -101.12 86.82
CA LEU A 292 61.65 -102.35 87.12
C LEU A 292 62.61 -103.55 87.21
N ASN A 293 63.53 -103.69 86.25
CA ASN A 293 64.55 -104.74 86.28
C ASN A 293 65.48 -104.60 87.49
N ALA A 294 65.87 -103.37 87.85
CA ALA A 294 66.66 -103.08 89.04
C ALA A 294 65.90 -103.40 90.34
N ALA A 295 64.60 -103.10 90.41
CA ALA A 295 63.76 -103.43 91.56
C ALA A 295 63.60 -104.95 91.74
N ILE A 296 63.44 -105.69 90.63
CA ILE A 296 63.36 -107.16 90.63
C ILE A 296 64.68 -107.78 91.12
N GLU A 297 65.83 -107.32 90.63
CA GLU A 297 67.14 -107.85 91.04
C GLU A 297 67.49 -107.46 92.49
N ALA A 298 67.02 -106.29 92.96
CA ALA A 298 67.14 -105.86 94.36
C ALA A 298 66.29 -106.71 95.32
N GLU A 299 65.06 -107.08 94.96
CA GLU A 299 64.23 -108.04 95.72
C GLU A 299 64.88 -109.43 95.79
N LYS A 300 65.51 -109.86 94.68
CA LYS A 300 66.22 -111.15 94.58
C LYS A 300 67.46 -111.24 95.49
N ALA A 301 68.06 -110.11 95.84
CA ALA A 301 69.21 -110.01 96.76
C ALA A 301 68.81 -109.99 98.26
N GLY A 302 67.52 -110.04 98.59
CA GLY A 302 67.01 -110.12 99.97
C GLY A 302 67.39 -108.91 100.84
N GLU A 303 67.81 -109.16 102.09
CA GLU A 303 68.15 -108.10 103.07
C GLU A 303 69.26 -107.14 102.58
N TYR A 304 70.16 -107.57 101.70
CA TYR A 304 71.25 -106.74 101.14
C TYR A 304 70.81 -105.80 100.01
N GLY A 305 69.65 -106.06 99.37
CA GLY A 305 69.12 -105.29 98.24
C GLY A 305 68.09 -104.22 98.62
N ARG A 306 67.68 -104.18 99.89
CA ARG A 306 66.55 -103.36 100.37
C ARG A 306 66.72 -101.85 100.12
N GLY A 307 67.94 -101.33 100.25
CA GLY A 307 68.25 -99.92 99.91
C GLY A 307 68.17 -99.64 98.41
N PHE A 308 68.59 -100.60 97.56
CA PHE A 308 68.50 -100.48 96.10
C PHE A 308 67.06 -100.62 95.59
N ALA A 309 66.23 -101.44 96.23
CA ALA A 309 64.81 -101.60 95.88
C ALA A 309 64.02 -100.29 96.08
N VAL A 310 64.31 -99.54 97.16
CA VAL A 310 63.69 -98.23 97.40
C VAL A 310 64.09 -97.22 96.33
N VAL A 311 65.39 -97.16 95.98
CA VAL A 311 65.88 -96.27 94.91
C VAL A 311 65.28 -96.64 93.55
N ALA A 312 65.22 -97.93 93.22
CA ALA A 312 64.63 -98.40 91.96
C ALA A 312 63.12 -98.07 91.88
N THR A 313 62.38 -98.20 92.97
CA THR A 313 60.96 -97.83 93.03
C THR A 313 60.76 -96.32 92.87
N GLU A 314 61.65 -95.50 93.45
CA GLU A 314 61.60 -94.04 93.31
C GLU A 314 61.98 -93.59 91.88
N VAL A 315 62.97 -94.22 91.24
CA VAL A 315 63.30 -93.99 89.82
C VAL A 315 62.12 -94.37 88.93
N ARG A 316 61.43 -95.48 89.23
CA ARG A 316 60.21 -95.89 88.51
C ARG A 316 59.11 -94.83 88.61
N ARG A 317 58.86 -94.35 89.83
CA ARG A 317 57.87 -93.29 90.10
C ARG A 317 58.22 -92.00 89.36
N LEU A 318 59.50 -91.61 89.32
CA LEU A 318 59.98 -90.46 88.55
C LEU A 318 59.84 -90.66 87.04
N ALA A 319 60.07 -91.87 86.53
CA ALA A 319 59.89 -92.21 85.12
C ALA A 319 58.40 -92.13 84.71
N ASP A 320 57.48 -92.67 85.51
CA ASP A 320 56.04 -92.54 85.28
C ASP A 320 55.59 -91.07 85.36
N GLN A 321 56.08 -90.30 86.35
CA GLN A 321 55.81 -88.86 86.44
C GLN A 321 56.35 -88.09 85.23
N THR A 322 57.52 -88.48 84.72
CA THR A 322 58.10 -87.90 83.50
C THR A 322 57.21 -88.22 82.30
N ALA A 323 56.76 -89.47 82.13
CA ALA A 323 55.87 -89.86 81.05
C ALA A 323 54.55 -89.05 81.05
N VAL A 324 53.91 -88.89 82.21
CA VAL A 324 52.70 -88.08 82.37
C VAL A 324 52.95 -86.61 82.04
N ALA A 325 54.01 -86.01 82.60
CA ALA A 325 54.34 -84.61 82.30
C ALA A 325 54.69 -84.38 80.82
N THR A 326 55.33 -85.37 80.17
CA THR A 326 55.66 -85.26 78.74
C THR A 326 54.42 -85.41 77.86
N TYR A 327 53.42 -86.21 78.29
CA TYR A 327 52.11 -86.29 77.62
C TYR A 327 51.36 -84.96 77.67
N ASP A 328 51.37 -84.28 78.82
CA ASP A 328 50.77 -82.94 78.93
C ASP A 328 51.46 -81.92 78.01
N ILE A 329 52.80 -81.99 77.90
CA ILE A 329 53.56 -81.16 76.94
C ILE A 329 53.18 -81.52 75.50
N GLU A 330 53.04 -82.81 75.17
CA GLU A 330 52.61 -83.24 73.84
C GLU A 330 51.26 -82.63 73.46
N GLN A 331 50.29 -82.66 74.39
CA GLN A 331 48.98 -82.06 74.18
C GLN A 331 49.08 -80.55 73.95
N MET A 332 49.82 -79.82 74.81
CA MET A 332 50.03 -78.38 74.64
C MET A 332 50.67 -78.03 73.29
N VAL A 333 51.64 -78.84 72.83
CA VAL A 333 52.31 -78.61 71.54
C VAL A 333 51.37 -78.88 70.37
N ARG A 334 50.50 -79.90 70.45
CA ARG A 334 49.45 -80.14 69.44
C ARG A 334 48.45 -78.98 69.39
N GLU A 335 48.05 -78.44 70.54
CA GLU A 335 47.20 -77.24 70.61
C GLU A 335 47.88 -76.02 69.97
N ILE A 336 49.19 -75.81 70.24
CA ILE A 336 49.99 -74.76 69.58
C ILE A 336 50.05 -74.99 68.06
N GLN A 337 50.33 -76.20 67.59
CA GLN A 337 50.37 -76.50 66.15
C GLN A 337 49.01 -76.23 65.48
N SER A 338 47.92 -76.63 66.13
CA SER A 338 46.57 -76.35 65.64
C SER A 338 46.29 -74.84 65.58
N ALA A 339 46.62 -74.10 66.63
CA ALA A 339 46.47 -72.65 66.67
C ALA A 339 47.33 -71.93 65.63
N VAL A 340 48.57 -72.37 65.40
CA VAL A 340 49.46 -71.83 64.37
C VAL A 340 48.92 -72.12 62.97
N SER A 341 48.45 -73.35 62.70
CA SER A 341 47.82 -73.69 61.41
C SER A 341 46.56 -72.86 61.14
N ALA A 342 45.71 -72.68 62.15
CA ALA A 342 44.56 -71.78 62.06
C ALA A 342 44.98 -70.32 61.82
N GLY A 343 46.06 -69.87 62.46
CA GLY A 343 46.66 -68.56 62.26
C GLY A 343 47.14 -68.34 60.82
N VAL A 344 47.83 -69.31 60.23
CA VAL A 344 48.30 -69.25 58.82
C VAL A 344 47.12 -69.15 57.86
N MET A 345 46.09 -70.00 58.02
CA MET A 345 44.88 -69.92 57.18
C MET A 345 44.16 -68.57 57.33
N GLY A 346 44.09 -68.04 58.55
CA GLY A 346 43.54 -66.71 58.81
C GLY A 346 44.33 -65.60 58.12
N MET A 347 45.66 -65.74 58.08
CA MET A 347 46.56 -64.77 57.46
C MET A 347 46.53 -64.83 55.93
N ASP A 348 46.41 -66.02 55.35
CA ASP A 348 46.24 -66.17 53.90
C ASP A 348 44.93 -65.52 53.43
N LYS A 349 43.84 -65.74 54.17
CA LYS A 349 42.55 -65.09 53.92
C LYS A 349 42.64 -63.57 54.09
N PHE A 350 43.36 -63.08 55.11
CA PHE A 350 43.59 -61.66 55.31
C PHE A 350 44.34 -61.03 54.11
N SER A 351 45.40 -61.68 53.62
CA SER A 351 46.16 -61.22 52.46
C SER A 351 45.33 -61.21 51.17
N GLU A 352 44.40 -62.15 51.00
CA GLU A 352 43.44 -62.13 49.89
C GLU A 352 42.46 -60.96 49.99
N GLU A 353 41.91 -60.68 51.17
CA GLU A 353 41.04 -59.53 51.43
C GLU A 353 41.74 -58.19 51.17
N VAL A 354 43.01 -58.05 51.59
CA VAL A 354 43.81 -56.84 51.31
C VAL A 354 44.04 -56.68 49.80
N ARG A 355 44.36 -57.76 49.07
CA ARG A 355 44.50 -57.72 47.60
C ARG A 355 43.22 -57.29 46.90
N ARG A 356 42.06 -57.79 47.35
CA ARG A 356 40.77 -57.36 46.83
C ARG A 356 40.51 -55.87 47.10
N GLY A 357 40.81 -55.41 48.33
CA GLY A 357 40.71 -54.01 48.68
C GLY A 357 41.60 -53.09 47.81
N MET A 358 42.80 -53.53 47.46
CA MET A 358 43.66 -52.79 46.52
C MET A 358 43.05 -52.66 45.13
N PHE A 359 42.45 -53.74 44.60
CA PHE A 359 41.77 -53.69 43.30
C PHE A 359 40.61 -52.68 43.31
N GLU A 360 39.81 -52.65 44.39
CA GLU A 360 38.73 -51.67 44.55
C GLU A 360 39.28 -50.23 44.62
N VAL A 361 40.36 -50.00 45.36
CA VAL A 361 41.03 -48.67 45.43
C VAL A 361 41.48 -48.20 44.05
N GLN A 362 42.08 -49.08 43.26
CA GLN A 362 42.51 -48.76 41.90
C GLN A 362 41.31 -48.41 41.00
N GLN A 363 40.23 -49.18 41.09
CA GLN A 363 39.00 -48.92 40.33
C GLN A 363 38.37 -47.57 40.68
N VAL A 364 38.31 -47.21 41.97
CA VAL A 364 37.81 -45.89 42.40
C VAL A 364 38.75 -44.79 41.91
N GLY A 365 40.07 -45.03 41.88
CA GLY A 365 41.06 -44.11 41.33
C GLY A 365 40.83 -43.79 39.85
N GLU A 366 40.56 -44.81 39.04
CA GLU A 366 40.20 -44.64 37.63
C GLU A 366 38.89 -43.85 37.45
N GLN A 367 37.87 -44.12 38.27
CA GLN A 367 36.60 -43.38 38.24
C GLN A 367 36.79 -41.89 38.56
N LEU A 368 37.61 -41.56 39.56
CA LEU A 368 37.93 -40.16 39.87
C LEU A 368 38.70 -39.47 38.73
N SER A 369 39.63 -40.18 38.08
CA SER A 369 40.34 -39.68 36.89
C SER A 369 39.39 -39.37 35.74
N GLN A 370 38.40 -40.24 35.50
CA GLN A 370 37.35 -40.00 34.50
C GLN A 370 36.49 -38.78 34.84
N ILE A 371 36.13 -38.58 36.11
CA ILE A 371 35.40 -37.39 36.57
C ILE A 371 36.20 -36.12 36.26
N ILE A 372 37.50 -36.10 36.58
CA ILE A 372 38.38 -34.95 36.32
C ILE A 372 38.38 -34.63 34.81
N HIS A 373 38.54 -35.64 33.96
CA HIS A 373 38.54 -35.45 32.50
C HIS A 373 37.19 -34.93 31.99
N GLN A 374 36.06 -35.45 32.49
CA GLN A 374 34.73 -34.97 32.10
C GLN A 374 34.49 -33.51 32.52
N VAL A 375 34.94 -33.16 33.72
CA VAL A 375 34.87 -31.78 34.22
C VAL A 375 35.71 -30.83 33.38
N GLN A 376 36.94 -31.21 33.02
CA GLN A 376 37.79 -30.41 32.12
C GLN A 376 37.16 -30.21 30.73
N ALA A 377 36.42 -31.21 30.24
CA ALA A 377 35.69 -31.11 28.97
C ALA A 377 34.48 -30.17 29.01
N LEU A 378 34.01 -29.72 30.20
CA LEU A 378 32.95 -28.72 30.32
C LEU A 378 33.41 -27.31 29.98
N ALA A 379 34.67 -26.96 30.28
CA ALA A 379 35.21 -25.62 30.07
C ALA A 379 34.98 -25.06 28.65
N PRO A 380 35.34 -25.78 27.54
CA PRO A 380 35.07 -25.28 26.19
C PRO A 380 33.58 -25.16 25.86
N ARG A 381 32.72 -25.98 26.48
CA ARG A 381 31.26 -25.90 26.27
C ARG A 381 30.67 -24.66 26.93
N VAL A 382 31.12 -24.33 28.14
CA VAL A 382 30.68 -23.13 28.84
C VAL A 382 31.08 -21.87 28.08
N LEU A 383 32.31 -21.83 27.54
CA LEU A 383 32.76 -20.72 26.68
C LEU A 383 31.84 -20.53 25.46
N MET A 384 31.49 -21.63 24.79
CA MET A 384 30.59 -21.60 23.63
C MET A 384 29.19 -21.09 24.00
N VAL A 385 28.66 -21.45 25.18
CA VAL A 385 27.39 -20.90 25.67
C VAL A 385 27.50 -19.42 25.97
N ASN A 386 28.58 -18.97 26.60
CA ASN A 386 28.81 -17.55 26.89
C ASN A 386 28.88 -16.71 25.60
N GLU A 387 29.61 -17.19 24.58
CA GLU A 387 29.66 -16.53 23.26
C GLU A 387 28.26 -16.45 22.63
N GLY A 388 27.50 -17.57 22.66
CA GLY A 388 26.12 -17.61 22.16
C GLY A 388 25.20 -16.63 22.89
N MET A 389 25.32 -16.52 24.22
CA MET A 389 24.54 -15.57 25.01
C MET A 389 24.93 -14.13 24.75
N GLN A 390 26.21 -13.84 24.54
CA GLN A 390 26.65 -12.49 24.19
C GLN A 390 26.16 -12.07 22.80
N ALA A 391 26.16 -13.00 21.83
CA ALA A 391 25.56 -12.79 20.52
C ALA A 391 24.05 -12.54 20.64
N GLN A 392 23.34 -13.32 21.48
CA GLN A 392 21.90 -13.16 21.69
C GLN A 392 21.55 -11.82 22.36
N ALA A 393 22.31 -11.39 23.36
CA ALA A 393 22.13 -10.08 24.00
C ALA A 393 22.38 -8.93 23.01
N THR A 394 23.38 -9.06 22.14
CA THR A 394 23.67 -8.08 21.08
C THR A 394 22.57 -8.05 20.02
N GLY A 395 22.07 -9.22 19.59
CA GLY A 395 20.97 -9.33 18.64
C GLY A 395 19.67 -8.72 19.18
N ALA A 396 19.38 -8.92 20.46
CA ALA A 396 18.25 -8.28 21.13
C ALA A 396 18.37 -6.73 21.15
N GLU A 397 19.57 -6.20 21.35
CA GLU A 397 19.81 -4.76 21.27
C GLU A 397 19.59 -4.22 19.84
N GLN A 398 20.05 -4.95 18.83
CA GLN A 398 19.81 -4.61 17.42
C GLN A 398 18.31 -4.65 17.06
N ILE A 399 17.58 -5.64 17.57
CA ILE A 399 16.12 -5.71 17.43
C ILE A 399 15.47 -4.47 18.05
N ASN A 400 15.88 -4.06 19.25
CA ASN A 400 15.35 -2.85 19.89
C ASN A 400 15.59 -1.59 19.05
N GLN A 401 16.77 -1.46 18.43
CA GLN A 401 17.06 -0.34 17.53
C GLN A 401 16.18 -0.35 16.28
N ALA A 402 15.99 -1.52 15.67
CA ALA A 402 15.09 -1.68 14.52
C ALA A 402 13.63 -1.37 14.87
N LEU A 403 13.19 -1.77 16.07
CA LEU A 403 11.84 -1.47 16.56
C LEU A 403 11.63 0.02 16.85
N ALA A 404 12.66 0.73 17.31
CA ALA A 404 12.59 2.19 17.45
C ALA A 404 12.33 2.86 16.09
N GLN A 405 13.07 2.46 15.05
CA GLN A 405 12.85 2.94 13.69
C GLN A 405 11.45 2.57 13.16
N LEU A 406 10.96 1.37 13.46
CA LEU A 406 9.62 0.92 13.07
C LEU A 406 8.51 1.72 13.79
N SER A 407 8.73 2.09 15.05
CA SER A 407 7.82 2.92 15.84
C SER A 407 7.73 4.34 15.27
N ASP A 408 8.89 4.94 14.92
CA ASP A 408 8.95 6.24 14.25
C ASP A 408 8.23 6.20 12.90
N ALA A 409 8.48 5.16 12.09
CA ALA A 409 7.83 4.97 10.80
C ALA A 409 6.30 4.78 10.92
N SER A 410 5.82 4.04 11.94
CA SER A 410 4.39 3.90 12.21
C SER A 410 3.77 5.23 12.59
N THR A 411 4.44 6.03 13.43
CA THR A 411 3.98 7.36 13.84
C THR A 411 3.88 8.30 12.63
N GLN A 412 4.91 8.31 11.76
CA GLN A 412 4.90 9.08 10.53
C GLN A 412 3.80 8.63 9.56
N THR A 413 3.53 7.32 9.49
CA THR A 413 2.44 6.76 8.68
C THR A 413 1.08 7.26 9.18
N VAL A 414 0.86 7.27 10.50
CA VAL A 414 -0.38 7.79 11.09
C VAL A 414 -0.57 9.28 10.78
N GLU A 415 0.47 10.10 10.86
CA GLU A 415 0.37 11.52 10.50
C GLU A 415 0.13 11.73 8.99
N SER A 416 0.80 10.95 8.14
CA SER A 416 0.58 10.99 6.68
C SER A 416 -0.85 10.61 6.33
N LEU A 417 -1.42 9.61 7.00
CA LEU A 417 -2.83 9.22 6.84
C LEU A 417 -3.80 10.28 7.36
N ARG A 418 -3.41 11.04 8.39
CA ARG A 418 -4.19 12.18 8.87
C ARG A 418 -4.23 13.28 7.80
N GLN A 419 -3.10 13.59 7.18
CA GLN A 419 -3.03 14.53 6.05
C GLN A 419 -3.82 14.04 4.83
N ALA A 420 -3.71 12.76 4.50
CA ALA A 420 -4.50 12.15 3.43
C ALA A 420 -6.00 12.28 3.70
N SER A 421 -6.44 12.08 4.96
CA SER A 421 -7.85 12.25 5.35
C SER A 421 -8.36 13.68 5.08
N PHE A 422 -7.56 14.71 5.36
CA PHE A 422 -7.93 16.09 5.03
C PHE A 422 -8.04 16.31 3.51
N ALA A 423 -7.10 15.79 2.72
CA ALA A 423 -7.15 15.90 1.26
C ALA A 423 -8.35 15.15 0.66
N ILE A 424 -8.71 14.01 1.23
CA ILE A 424 -9.90 13.23 0.85
C ILE A 424 -11.18 14.02 1.12
N ASP A 425 -11.29 14.70 2.26
CA ASP A 425 -12.43 15.56 2.57
C ASP A 425 -12.55 16.74 1.60
N GLU A 426 -11.44 17.41 1.26
CA GLU A 426 -11.42 18.46 0.23
C GLU A 426 -11.84 17.93 -1.14
N LEU A 427 -11.30 16.78 -1.56
CA LEU A 427 -11.67 16.13 -2.82
C LEU A 427 -13.15 15.74 -2.86
N SER A 428 -13.68 15.24 -1.74
CA SER A 428 -15.11 14.93 -1.59
C SER A 428 -15.96 16.18 -1.79
N GLN A 429 -15.56 17.30 -1.19
CA GLN A 429 -16.26 18.58 -1.33
C GLN A 429 -16.21 19.11 -2.78
N VAL A 430 -15.05 19.02 -3.44
CA VAL A 430 -14.88 19.41 -4.85
C VAL A 430 -15.71 18.52 -5.78
N ALA A 431 -15.71 17.20 -5.55
CA ALA A 431 -16.49 16.25 -6.32
C ALA A 431 -18.00 16.49 -6.17
N ALA A 432 -18.47 16.77 -4.95
CA ALA A 432 -19.85 17.15 -4.68
C ALA A 432 -20.23 18.48 -5.33
N GLY A 433 -19.34 19.48 -5.29
CA GLY A 433 -19.52 20.76 -5.97
C GLY A 433 -19.63 20.62 -7.49
N LEU A 434 -18.74 19.83 -8.10
CA LEU A 434 -18.79 19.50 -9.52
C LEU A 434 -20.11 18.80 -9.88
N ARG A 435 -20.51 17.79 -9.09
CA ARG A 435 -21.79 17.08 -9.28
C ARG A 435 -22.97 18.05 -9.26
N GLY A 436 -23.00 18.93 -8.26
CA GLY A 436 -24.02 19.97 -8.14
C GLY A 436 -24.07 20.89 -9.36
N GLY A 437 -22.92 21.41 -9.80
CA GLY A 437 -22.81 22.30 -10.95
C GLY A 437 -23.27 21.66 -12.27
N VAL A 438 -22.92 20.40 -12.50
CA VAL A 438 -23.26 19.68 -13.74
C VAL A 438 -24.69 19.11 -13.71
N SER A 439 -25.25 18.84 -12.52
CA SER A 439 -26.64 18.36 -12.37
C SER A 439 -27.71 19.39 -12.75
N ARG A 440 -27.35 20.68 -12.80
CA ARG A 440 -28.23 21.76 -13.25
C ARG A 440 -28.54 21.69 -14.74
N PHE A 441 -27.66 21.07 -15.53
CA PHE A 441 -27.87 20.90 -16.96
C PHE A 441 -28.68 19.64 -17.24
N LYS A 442 -29.75 19.80 -18.00
CA LYS A 442 -30.55 18.70 -18.53
C LYS A 442 -29.96 18.30 -19.87
N VAL A 443 -29.38 17.11 -19.90
CA VAL A 443 -28.78 16.50 -21.09
C VAL A 443 -29.78 15.60 -21.78
#